data_AF-A0A6V7JF56-F1
#
_entry.id   AF-A0A6V7JF56-F1
#
_cell.length_a   1.000
_cell.length_b   1.000
_cell.length_c   1.000
_cell.angle_alpha   90.00
_cell.angle_beta   90.00
_cell.angle_gamma   90.00
#
_symmetry.space_group_name_H-M   'P 1'
#
loop_
_entity.id
_entity.type
_entity.pdbx_description
1 polymer ?
#
loop_
_entity_poly.entity_id
_entity_poly.type
_entity_poly.pdbx_seq_one_letter_code
_entity_poly.pdbx_strand_id
1 'polypeptide(L)'
;VEIYSAILRLFNLNLEMSKMEQENTYKGWLKEYNIKHRFSNPSHVERAVADLDRFKMELVYIEKEMKSAMDGIYDDDTFSEWIETFVVPLNEKIMKLWEAKEKILEKEVWPRRPLKSEL
;
A
#
# COMPACT_ATOMS: atom_id res chain seq x y z
N VAL A 1 19.74 13.58 13.49
CA VAL A 1 19.58 12.12 13.72
C VAL A 1 18.17 11.67 13.32
N GLU A 2 17.13 12.47 13.62
CA GLU A 2 15.72 12.16 13.34
C GLU A 2 15.41 12.02 11.84
N ILE A 3 15.83 12.98 10.99
CA ILE A 3 15.63 12.90 9.53
C ILE A 3 16.18 11.59 8.93
N TYR A 4 17.41 11.22 9.29
CA TYR A 4 18.03 9.98 8.78
C TYR A 4 17.24 8.73 9.19
N SER A 5 16.76 8.69 10.44
CA SER A 5 15.95 7.59 10.96
C SER A 5 14.64 7.43 10.17
N ALA A 6 13.92 8.54 9.97
CA ALA A 6 12.65 8.52 9.25
C ALA A 6 12.83 8.16 7.76
N ILE A 7 13.90 8.65 7.11
CA ILE A 7 14.25 8.24 5.74
C ILE A 7 14.55 6.73 5.67
N LEU A 8 15.32 6.20 6.64
CA LEU A 8 15.63 4.77 6.68
C LEU A 8 14.37 3.92 6.87
N ARG A 9 13.42 4.38 7.70
CA ARG A 9 12.12 3.73 7.87
C ARG A 9 11.30 3.74 6.58
N LEU A 10 11.25 4.87 5.87
CA LEU A 10 10.57 4.97 4.57
C LEU A 10 11.18 4.03 3.54
N PHE A 11 12.51 3.95 3.49
CA PHE A 11 13.23 3.02 2.62
C PHE A 11 12.89 1.56 2.94
N ASN A 12 12.94 1.18 4.22
CA ASN A 12 12.60 -0.17 4.66
C ASN A 12 11.14 -0.51 4.35
N LEU A 13 10.21 0.43 4.53
CA LEU A 13 8.81 0.24 4.20
C LEU A 13 8.59 -0.02 2.70
N ASN A 14 9.31 0.69 1.84
CA ASN A 14 9.32 0.40 0.39
C ASN A 14 9.84 -1.01 0.07
N LEU A 15 10.90 -1.45 0.76
CA LEU A 15 11.43 -2.80 0.59
C LEU A 15 10.44 -3.87 1.07
N GLU A 16 9.81 -3.66 2.22
CA GLU A 16 8.78 -4.57 2.76
C GLU A 16 7.58 -4.67 1.82
N MET A 17 7.08 -3.53 1.32
CA MET A 17 6.02 -3.48 0.32
C MET A 17 6.41 -4.24 -0.95
N SER A 18 7.61 -3.99 -1.47
CA SER A 18 8.11 -4.67 -2.67
C SER A 18 8.26 -6.17 -2.44
N LYS A 19 8.75 -6.59 -1.26
CA LYS A 19 8.89 -8.00 -0.89
C LYS A 19 7.53 -8.69 -0.82
N MET A 20 6.54 -8.07 -0.20
CA MET A 20 5.16 -8.58 -0.13
C MET A 20 4.60 -8.83 -1.55
N GLU A 21 4.81 -7.90 -2.48
CA GLU A 21 4.37 -8.07 -3.87
C GLU A 21 5.10 -9.20 -4.61
N GLN A 22 6.33 -9.53 -4.20
CA GLN A 22 7.07 -10.63 -4.80
C GLN A 22 6.65 -12.01 -4.29
N GLU A 23 5.90 -12.09 -3.19
CA GLU A 23 5.46 -13.37 -2.62
C GLU A 23 4.46 -14.10 -3.54
N ASN A 24 4.53 -15.43 -3.53
CA ASN A 24 3.65 -16.28 -4.33
C ASN A 24 2.17 -16.08 -3.98
N THR A 25 1.85 -15.84 -2.70
CA THR A 25 0.48 -15.58 -2.26
C THR A 25 -0.05 -14.29 -2.89
N TYR A 26 0.73 -13.21 -2.86
CA TYR A 26 0.35 -11.95 -3.53
C TYR A 26 0.15 -12.15 -5.03
N LYS A 27 1.17 -12.70 -5.71
CA LYS A 27 1.14 -12.94 -7.16
C LYS A 27 0.03 -13.89 -7.60
N GLY A 28 -0.40 -14.82 -6.75
CA GLY A 28 -1.46 -15.77 -7.06
C GLY A 28 -2.86 -15.16 -6.96
N TRP A 29 -3.08 -14.34 -5.93
CA TRP A 29 -4.43 -13.95 -5.49
C TRP A 29 -4.77 -12.49 -5.75
N LEU A 30 -3.77 -11.62 -5.99
CA LEU A 30 -3.94 -10.18 -6.24
C LEU A 30 -3.46 -9.74 -7.64
N LYS A 31 -3.55 -10.64 -8.62
CA LYS A 31 -3.36 -10.26 -10.03
C LYS A 31 -4.38 -9.21 -10.44
N GLU A 32 -4.02 -8.37 -11.40
CA GLU A 32 -4.93 -7.35 -11.97
C GLU A 32 -6.27 -7.95 -12.41
N TYR A 33 -6.27 -9.15 -12.97
CA TYR A 33 -7.51 -9.87 -13.33
C TYR A 33 -8.42 -10.11 -12.12
N ASN A 34 -7.86 -10.64 -11.01
CA ASN A 34 -8.61 -10.94 -9.80
C ASN A 34 -9.15 -9.65 -9.16
N ILE A 35 -8.34 -8.59 -9.14
CA ILE A 35 -8.74 -7.27 -8.63
C ILE A 35 -9.85 -6.69 -9.50
N LYS A 36 -9.68 -6.66 -10.82
CA LYS A 36 -10.66 -6.13 -11.78
C LYS A 36 -12.03 -6.80 -11.65
N HIS A 37 -12.05 -8.12 -11.49
CA HIS A 37 -13.28 -8.90 -11.39
C HIS A 37 -13.77 -9.13 -9.95
N ARG A 38 -13.05 -8.59 -8.95
CA ARG A 38 -13.28 -8.83 -7.52
C ARG A 38 -13.45 -10.33 -7.25
N PHE A 39 -12.54 -11.13 -7.81
CA PHE A 39 -12.61 -12.59 -7.81
C PHE A 39 -11.33 -13.15 -7.21
N SER A 40 -11.38 -13.50 -5.92
CA SER A 40 -10.29 -14.16 -5.22
C SER A 40 -10.83 -14.87 -3.98
N ASN A 41 -10.00 -15.65 -3.30
CA ASN A 41 -10.36 -16.26 -2.03
C ASN A 41 -10.05 -15.27 -0.88
N PRO A 42 -11.03 -14.91 -0.03
CA PRO A 42 -10.84 -13.95 1.06
C PRO A 42 -9.66 -14.24 1.97
N SER A 43 -9.55 -15.48 2.49
CA SER A 43 -8.48 -15.85 3.42
C SER A 43 -7.09 -15.77 2.77
N HIS A 44 -6.99 -16.05 1.47
CA HIS A 44 -5.74 -15.88 0.73
C HIS A 44 -5.40 -14.42 0.48
N VAL A 45 -6.40 -13.57 0.23
CA VAL A 45 -6.22 -12.12 0.11
C VAL A 45 -5.75 -11.55 1.44
N GLU A 46 -6.45 -11.82 2.54
CA GLU A 46 -6.06 -11.37 3.88
C GLU A 46 -4.63 -11.77 4.22
N ARG A 47 -4.24 -13.02 3.94
CA ARG A 47 -2.87 -13.48 4.14
C ARG A 47 -1.86 -12.76 3.25
N ALA A 48 -2.21 -12.48 1.99
CA ALA A 48 -1.33 -11.79 1.05
C ALA A 48 -1.05 -10.34 1.43
N VAL A 49 -1.95 -9.71 2.18
CA VAL A 49 -1.85 -8.30 2.60
C VAL A 49 -1.88 -8.12 4.11
N ALA A 50 -1.42 -9.12 4.86
CA ALA A 50 -1.49 -9.14 6.32
C ALA A 50 -0.81 -7.94 6.98
N ASP A 51 0.27 -7.43 6.36
CA ASP A 51 1.02 -6.27 6.84
C ASP A 51 0.51 -4.92 6.30
N LEU A 52 -0.48 -4.90 5.41
CA LEU A 52 -0.87 -3.69 4.68
C LEU A 52 -1.38 -2.58 5.60
N ASP A 53 -2.18 -2.93 6.60
CA ASP A 53 -2.69 -1.96 7.59
C ASP A 53 -1.53 -1.40 8.45
N ARG A 54 -0.52 -2.22 8.76
CA ARG A 54 0.73 -1.78 9.42
C ARG A 54 1.49 -0.79 8.53
N PHE A 55 1.61 -1.09 7.22
CA PHE A 55 2.31 -0.20 6.29
C PHE A 55 1.65 1.17 6.18
N LYS A 56 0.32 1.20 6.09
CA LYS A 56 -0.45 2.44 6.07
C LYS A 56 -0.20 3.29 7.31
N MET A 57 -0.24 2.69 8.49
CA MET A 57 0.01 3.40 9.75
C MET A 57 1.46 3.89 9.87
N GLU A 58 2.43 3.05 9.48
CA GLU A 58 3.85 3.40 9.52
C GLU A 58 4.15 4.62 8.63
N LEU A 59 3.54 4.69 7.44
CA LEU A 59 3.71 5.83 6.53
C LEU A 59 3.20 7.15 7.14
N VAL A 60 2.04 7.12 7.81
CA VAL A 60 1.48 8.28 8.52
C VAL A 60 2.43 8.75 9.65
N TYR A 61 3.05 7.81 10.37
CA TYR A 61 4.02 8.17 11.41
C TYR A 61 5.31 8.76 10.83
N ILE A 62 5.81 8.20 9.73
CA ILE A 62 6.99 8.73 9.02
C ILE A 62 6.74 10.16 8.54
N GLU A 63 5.59 10.42 7.93
CA GLU A 63 5.21 11.76 7.45
C GLU A 63 5.20 12.78 8.60
N LYS A 64 4.56 12.42 9.73
CA LYS A 64 4.48 13.28 10.91
C LYS A 64 5.86 13.57 11.51
N GLU A 65 6.71 12.55 11.62
CA GLU A 65 8.07 12.68 12.15
C GLU A 65 8.93 13.55 11.22
N MET A 66 8.85 13.33 9.91
CA MET A 66 9.58 14.14 8.93
C MET A 66 9.15 15.60 8.94
N LYS A 67 7.83 15.87 9.06
CA LYS A 67 7.34 17.23 9.22
C LYS A 67 7.97 17.92 10.41
N SER A 68 7.96 17.26 11.57
CA SER A 68 8.56 17.80 12.79
C SER A 68 10.07 17.97 12.69
N ALA A 69 10.77 17.08 11.98
CA ALA A 69 12.22 17.08 11.89
C ALA A 69 12.76 18.08 10.86
N MET A 70 11.96 18.44 9.86
CA MET A 70 12.30 19.45 8.85
C MET A 70 11.85 20.87 9.25
N ASP A 71 10.88 20.98 10.16
CA ASP A 71 10.38 22.26 10.66
C ASP A 71 11.52 23.11 11.26
N GLY A 72 11.56 24.38 10.88
CA GLY A 72 12.63 25.31 11.27
C GLY A 72 13.99 25.10 10.60
N ILE A 73 14.15 24.06 9.76
CA ILE A 73 15.36 23.85 8.93
C ILE A 73 15.08 24.22 7.47
N TYR A 74 13.92 23.81 6.96
CA TYR A 74 13.46 24.04 5.60
C TYR A 74 12.13 24.78 5.61
N ASP A 75 11.77 25.37 4.47
CA ASP A 75 10.44 25.96 4.27
C ASP A 75 9.37 24.89 3.99
N ASP A 76 8.11 25.31 4.10
CA ASP A 76 6.95 24.45 3.85
C ASP A 76 6.91 23.93 2.40
N ASP A 77 7.44 24.70 1.44
CA ASP A 77 7.51 24.31 0.02
C ASP A 77 8.47 23.12 -0.16
N THR A 78 9.67 23.17 0.42
CA THR A 78 10.63 22.07 0.40
C THR A 78 10.06 20.81 1.06
N PHE A 79 9.35 20.95 2.18
CA PHE A 79 8.67 19.82 2.82
C PHE A 79 7.59 19.23 1.91
N SER A 80 6.78 20.08 1.26
CA SER A 80 5.73 19.65 0.34
C SER A 80 6.31 18.90 -0.87
N GLU A 81 7.37 19.42 -1.48
CA GLU A 81 8.08 18.73 -2.57
C GLU A 81 8.62 17.37 -2.14
N TRP A 82 9.17 17.27 -0.92
CA TRP A 82 9.67 16.00 -0.38
C TRP A 82 8.55 14.97 -0.20
N ILE A 83 7.41 15.39 0.35
CA ILE A 83 6.22 14.53 0.50
C ILE A 83 5.74 14.02 -0.85
N GLU A 84 5.55 14.91 -1.82
CA GLU A 84 5.12 14.56 -3.18
C GLU A 84 6.10 13.61 -3.86
N THR A 85 7.40 13.79 -3.63
CA THR A 85 8.44 12.98 -4.28
C THR A 85 8.55 11.58 -3.67
N PHE A 86 8.47 11.45 -2.33
CA PHE A 86 8.87 10.22 -1.65
C PHE A 86 7.75 9.51 -0.87
N VAL A 87 6.77 10.24 -0.35
CA VAL A 87 5.70 9.67 0.48
C VAL A 87 4.46 9.37 -0.35
N VAL A 88 4.04 10.31 -1.19
CA VAL A 88 2.82 10.18 -2.02
C VAL A 88 2.83 8.92 -2.90
N PRO A 89 3.90 8.57 -3.63
CA PRO A 89 3.90 7.39 -4.49
C PRO A 89 3.67 6.07 -3.73
N LEU A 90 4.25 5.95 -2.54
CA LEU A 90 4.03 4.77 -1.69
C LEU A 90 2.63 4.78 -1.07
N ASN A 91 2.13 5.94 -0.66
CA ASN A 91 0.77 6.08 -0.13
C ASN A 91 -0.28 5.67 -1.16
N GLU A 92 -0.20 6.19 -2.40
CA GLU A 92 -1.12 5.82 -3.48
C GLU A 92 -1.11 4.32 -3.74
N LYS A 93 0.08 3.70 -3.73
CA LYS A 93 0.24 2.27 -3.92
C LYS A 93 -0.42 1.46 -2.79
N ILE A 94 -0.20 1.84 -1.53
CA ILE A 94 -0.82 1.23 -0.35
C ILE A 94 -2.34 1.38 -0.42
N MET A 95 -2.84 2.59 -0.69
CA MET A 95 -4.27 2.88 -0.74
C MET A 95 -4.99 2.15 -1.86
N LYS A 96 -4.40 2.09 -3.06
CA LYS A 96 -4.95 1.32 -4.19
C LYS A 96 -5.07 -0.17 -3.84
N LEU A 97 -4.06 -0.74 -3.18
CA LEU A 97 -4.10 -2.13 -2.76
C LEU A 97 -5.12 -2.36 -1.64
N TRP A 98 -5.22 -1.42 -0.70
CA TRP A 98 -6.17 -1.47 0.40
C TRP A 98 -7.61 -1.43 -0.11
N GLU A 99 -7.93 -0.53 -1.03
CA GLU A 99 -9.25 -0.52 -1.70
C GLU A 99 -9.53 -1.80 -2.47
N ALA A 100 -8.53 -2.38 -3.13
CA ALA A 100 -8.69 -3.64 -3.85
C ALA A 100 -8.98 -4.80 -2.89
N LYS A 101 -8.31 -4.85 -1.73
CA LYS A 101 -8.59 -5.79 -0.64
C LYS A 101 -10.04 -5.64 -0.18
N GLU A 102 -10.46 -4.45 0.22
CA GLU A 102 -11.83 -4.22 0.72
C GLU A 102 -12.89 -4.62 -0.32
N LYS A 103 -12.74 -4.20 -1.58
CA LYS A 103 -13.67 -4.56 -2.68
C LYS A 103 -13.78 -6.07 -2.92
N ILE A 104 -12.72 -6.84 -2.65
CA ILE A 104 -12.74 -8.30 -2.76
C ILE A 104 -13.41 -8.92 -1.54
N LEU A 105 -13.10 -8.44 -0.34
CA LEU A 105 -13.62 -8.97 0.92
C LEU A 105 -15.10 -8.63 1.16
N GLU A 106 -15.59 -7.51 0.61
CA GLU A 106 -17.01 -7.13 0.63
C GLU A 106 -17.92 -8.12 -0.11
N LYS A 107 -17.36 -8.98 -0.98
CA LYS A 107 -18.14 -9.86 -1.84
C LYS A 107 -18.43 -11.18 -1.14
N GLU A 108 -19.70 -11.44 -0.86
CA GLU A 108 -20.14 -12.69 -0.22
C GLU A 108 -20.31 -13.85 -1.22
N VAL A 109 -20.61 -13.53 -2.49
CA VAL A 109 -20.93 -14.54 -3.52
C VAL A 109 -20.14 -14.28 -4.80
N TRP A 110 -19.43 -15.30 -5.28
CA TRP A 110 -18.74 -15.28 -6.58
C TRP A 110 -19.51 -16.08 -7.63
N PRO A 111 -19.71 -15.53 -8.85
CA PRO A 111 -20.39 -16.25 -9.92
C PRO A 111 -19.55 -17.42 -10.43
N ARG A 112 -20.23 -18.46 -10.91
CA ARG A 112 -19.59 -19.62 -11.54
C ARG A 112 -18.84 -19.17 -12.80
N ARG A 113 -17.61 -19.64 -12.97
CA ARG A 113 -16.82 -19.38 -14.17
C ARG A 113 -17.47 -20.05 -15.42
N PRO A 114 -17.31 -19.49 -16.63
CA PRO A 114 -16.56 -18.27 -16.95
C PRO A 114 -17.31 -17.00 -16.50
N LEU A 115 -16.55 -16.02 -16.00
CA LEU A 115 -17.11 -14.71 -15.66
C LEU A 115 -17.61 -14.08 -16.96
N LYS A 116 -18.91 -13.76 -17.05
CA LYS A 116 -19.44 -13.07 -18.23
C LYS A 116 -18.72 -11.72 -18.35
N SER A 117 -18.18 -11.46 -19.53
CA SER A 117 -17.61 -10.16 -19.85
C SER A 117 -18.75 -9.14 -19.86
N GLU A 118 -18.63 -8.07 -19.08
CA GLU A 118 -19.31 -6.81 -19.38
C GLU A 118 -18.55 -6.17 -20.56
N LEU A 119 -18.83 -6.68 -21.77
CA LEU A 119 -18.55 -6.00 -23.03
C LEU A 119 -19.89 -5.51 -23.59
#